data_AF-A0A1N6KHU4-F1
#
_entry.id   AF-A0A1N6KHU4-F1
#
_cell.length_a   1.000
_cell.length_b   1.000
_cell.length_c   1.000
_cell.angle_alpha   90.00
_cell.angle_beta   90.00
_cell.angle_gamma   90.00
#
_symmetry.space_group_name_H-M   'P 1'
#
loop_
_entity.id
_entity.type
_entity.pdbx_description
1 polymer ?
#
loop_
_entity_poly.entity_id
_entity_poly.type
_entity_poly.pdbx_seq_one_letter_code
_entity_poly.pdbx_strand_id
1 'polypeptide(L)'
;MTGQDFGDDRESWLAWWTNAQGYAYIPPRPSAHPKPTVDQEILLPYVPRYLRITGCSCFGSGTPVWTRQGQRAIDTIRVGDVVLTQESETGTLRFDPVLAVFHNKPAPTLQIQLDDGCEPLVVTGIHRFWLAGKGWVMGRDLSPGDRIRTLGGQARVTAVSPGSVQPVFNLEVGEHQNFFAGQAGALVHDNSLVEPVSHPFDQQEEGLAARRIRP
;
A
#
# COMPACT_ATOMS: atom_id res chain seq x y z
N MET A 1 -1.50 3.99 -22.34
CA MET A 1 -2.59 4.88 -21.96
C MET A 1 -3.89 4.24 -22.40
N THR A 2 -4.83 3.96 -21.51
CA THR A 2 -6.18 3.48 -21.89
C THR A 2 -7.16 4.62 -22.16
N GLY A 3 -6.79 5.87 -21.89
CA GLY A 3 -7.55 7.06 -22.29
C GLY A 3 -8.89 7.27 -21.57
N GLN A 4 -9.15 6.53 -20.49
CA GLN A 4 -10.35 6.69 -19.67
C GLN A 4 -10.05 7.56 -18.45
N ASP A 5 -10.98 8.48 -18.16
CA ASP A 5 -10.95 9.43 -17.05
C ASP A 5 -12.29 9.36 -16.32
N PHE A 6 -12.27 8.84 -15.09
CA PHE A 6 -13.43 8.80 -14.20
C PHE A 6 -13.35 9.85 -13.08
N GLY A 7 -12.41 10.79 -13.15
CA GLY A 7 -12.18 11.79 -12.10
C GLY A 7 -11.82 11.16 -10.75
N ASP A 8 -12.31 11.77 -9.66
CA ASP A 8 -12.06 11.33 -8.27
C ASP A 8 -13.09 10.30 -7.75
N ASP A 9 -13.95 9.77 -8.62
CA ASP A 9 -14.99 8.83 -8.20
C ASP A 9 -14.44 7.41 -7.99
N ARG A 10 -14.19 7.08 -6.73
CA ARG A 10 -13.68 5.78 -6.29
C ARG A 10 -14.52 4.60 -6.76
N GLU A 11 -15.85 4.71 -6.76
CA GLU A 11 -16.72 3.60 -7.16
C GLU A 11 -16.60 3.30 -8.66
N SER A 12 -16.49 4.33 -9.50
CA SER A 12 -16.27 4.18 -10.93
C SER A 12 -14.92 3.53 -11.25
N TRP A 13 -13.86 3.89 -10.53
CA TRP A 13 -12.55 3.24 -10.68
C TRP A 13 -12.58 1.77 -10.21
N LEU A 14 -13.27 1.47 -9.12
CA LEU A 14 -13.47 0.09 -8.64
C LEU A 14 -14.28 -0.76 -9.64
N ALA A 15 -15.33 -0.18 -10.21
CA ALA A 15 -16.17 -0.84 -11.22
C ALA A 15 -15.39 -1.09 -12.52
N TRP A 16 -14.59 -0.11 -12.96
CA TRP A 16 -13.70 -0.28 -14.11
C TRP A 16 -12.70 -1.41 -13.89
N TRP A 17 -12.06 -1.48 -12.72
CA TRP A 17 -11.14 -2.56 -12.35
C TRP A 17 -11.83 -3.92 -12.37
N THR A 18 -13.02 -4.01 -11.77
CA THR A 18 -13.85 -5.22 -11.77
C THR A 18 -14.19 -5.69 -13.18
N ASN A 19 -14.49 -4.75 -14.09
CA ASN A 19 -14.75 -5.04 -15.50
C ASN A 19 -13.50 -5.52 -16.25
N ALA A 20 -12.32 -4.93 -15.96
CA ALA A 20 -11.05 -5.35 -16.56
C ALA A 20 -10.64 -6.76 -16.15
N GLN A 21 -11.03 -7.20 -14.94
CA GLN A 21 -10.82 -8.56 -14.43
C GLN A 21 -11.87 -9.58 -14.93
N GLY A 22 -12.80 -9.19 -15.80
CA GLY A 22 -13.77 -10.10 -16.43
C GLY A 22 -15.00 -10.44 -15.58
N TYR A 23 -15.24 -9.72 -14.47
CA TYR A 23 -16.40 -9.90 -13.59
C TYR A 23 -17.61 -9.03 -13.96
N ALA A 24 -17.73 -8.61 -15.22
CA ALA A 24 -18.81 -7.74 -15.66
C ALA A 24 -20.18 -8.45 -15.57
N TYR A 25 -20.99 -8.06 -14.58
CA TYR A 25 -22.40 -8.48 -14.50
C TYR A 25 -23.20 -7.74 -15.57
N ILE A 26 -23.74 -8.48 -16.55
CA ILE A 26 -24.69 -7.95 -17.53
C ILE A 26 -26.10 -8.18 -16.96
N PRO A 27 -26.82 -7.15 -16.50
CA PRO A 27 -28.20 -7.34 -16.07
C PRO A 27 -29.05 -7.80 -17.27
N PRO A 28 -29.94 -8.80 -17.09
CA PRO A 28 -30.88 -9.19 -18.13
C PRO A 28 -31.79 -8.01 -18.50
N ARG A 29 -32.28 -7.99 -19.76
CA ARG A 29 -33.19 -6.96 -20.27
C ARG A 29 -34.33 -6.68 -19.28
N PRO A 30 -34.72 -5.40 -19.07
CA PRO A 30 -35.77 -5.05 -18.14
C PRO A 30 -37.06 -5.80 -18.49
N SER A 31 -37.60 -6.57 -17.54
CA SER A 31 -38.93 -7.18 -17.68
C SER A 31 -39.99 -6.07 -17.61
N ALA A 32 -40.99 -6.12 -18.49
CA ALA A 32 -42.12 -5.18 -18.51
C ALA A 32 -43.05 -5.28 -17.28
N HIS A 33 -42.77 -6.20 -16.36
CA HIS A 33 -43.47 -6.33 -15.09
C HIS A 33 -42.57 -5.79 -13.97
N PRO A 34 -43.10 -4.92 -13.08
CA PRO A 34 -42.37 -4.53 -11.88
C PRO A 34 -42.09 -5.80 -11.10
N LYS A 35 -40.81 -6.10 -10.87
CA LYS A 35 -40.42 -7.16 -9.95
C LYS A 35 -40.97 -6.79 -8.57
N PRO A 36 -41.56 -7.73 -7.82
CA PRO A 36 -41.93 -7.43 -6.44
C PRO A 36 -40.66 -7.09 -5.66
N THR A 37 -40.51 -5.82 -5.31
CA THR A 37 -39.45 -5.34 -4.43
C THR A 37 -39.96 -5.47 -3.02
N VAL A 38 -39.27 -6.26 -2.20
CA VAL A 38 -39.52 -6.31 -0.76
C VAL A 38 -38.55 -5.32 -0.13
N ASP A 39 -39.07 -4.20 0.36
CA ASP A 39 -38.30 -3.26 1.14
C ASP A 39 -38.13 -3.85 2.54
N GLN A 40 -37.00 -4.52 2.77
CA GLN A 40 -36.63 -5.01 4.09
C GLN A 40 -35.65 -4.03 4.72
N GLU A 41 -36.09 -3.30 5.74
CA GLU A 41 -35.20 -2.53 6.60
C GLU A 41 -34.36 -3.49 7.44
N ILE A 42 -33.20 -3.87 6.91
CA ILE A 42 -32.19 -4.62 7.65
C ILE A 42 -31.39 -3.59 8.45
N LEU A 43 -31.54 -3.60 9.79
CA LEU A 43 -30.59 -2.93 10.67
C LEU A 43 -29.23 -3.60 10.46
N LEU A 44 -28.35 -2.97 9.69
CA LEU A 44 -26.97 -3.43 9.54
C LEU A 44 -26.33 -3.40 10.94
N PRO A 45 -25.90 -4.54 11.52
CA PRO A 45 -25.15 -4.53 12.77
C PRO A 45 -23.78 -3.87 12.61
N TYR A 46 -23.36 -3.64 11.36
CA TYR A 46 -22.09 -3.07 10.98
C TYR A 46 -22.30 -1.80 10.13
N VAL A 47 -22.02 -0.66 10.75
CA VAL A 47 -21.83 0.61 10.06
C VAL A 47 -20.31 0.75 9.90
N PRO A 48 -19.74 0.82 8.67
CA PRO A 48 -18.31 1.02 8.52
C PRO A 48 -17.96 2.37 9.16
N ARG A 49 -17.31 2.32 10.32
CA ARG A 49 -16.62 3.48 10.84
C ARG A 49 -15.45 3.72 9.90
N TYR A 50 -15.53 4.77 9.10
CA TYR A 50 -14.34 5.44 8.59
C TYR A 50 -13.59 5.96 9.82
N LEU A 51 -12.82 5.07 10.46
CA LEU A 51 -11.82 5.46 11.43
C LEU A 51 -10.83 6.28 10.64
N ARG A 52 -11.01 7.61 10.71
CA ARG A 52 -9.94 8.55 10.47
C ARG A 52 -8.79 8.09 11.36
N ILE A 53 -7.78 7.47 10.76
CA ILE A 53 -6.53 7.22 11.44
C ILE A 53 -6.09 8.59 11.97
N THR A 54 -6.03 8.73 13.29
CA THR A 54 -5.79 10.01 13.97
C THR A 54 -4.34 10.49 13.85
N GLY A 55 -3.52 9.79 13.06
CA GLY A 55 -2.29 10.29 12.46
C GLY A 55 -2.36 10.13 10.94
N CYS A 56 -1.76 11.04 10.18
CA CYS A 56 -1.64 10.88 8.74
C CYS A 56 -0.53 9.84 8.47
N SER A 57 -0.86 8.74 7.80
CA SER A 57 0.10 7.78 7.25
C SER A 57 0.49 8.28 5.86
N CYS A 58 1.63 8.92 5.70
CA CYS A 58 2.02 9.62 4.46
C CYS A 58 3.54 9.76 4.28
N PHE A 59 3.96 10.19 3.09
CA PHE A 59 5.33 10.56 2.69
C PHE A 59 5.46 12.05 2.37
N GLY A 60 6.69 12.57 2.44
CA GLY A 60 7.01 13.91 1.94
C GLY A 60 6.90 14.02 0.42
N SER A 61 6.75 15.25 -0.06
CA SER A 61 6.82 15.62 -1.48
C SER A 61 8.07 15.06 -2.16
N GLY A 62 7.99 14.74 -3.45
CA GLY A 62 9.12 14.22 -4.22
C GLY A 62 9.47 12.75 -3.99
N THR A 63 8.88 12.07 -3.00
CA THR A 63 9.17 10.66 -2.71
C THR A 63 8.95 9.80 -3.97
N PRO A 64 9.97 9.08 -4.47
CA PRO A 64 9.82 8.23 -5.64
C PRO A 64 8.82 7.10 -5.38
N VAL A 65 7.91 6.84 -6.31
CA VAL A 65 7.00 5.70 -6.34
C VAL A 65 7.31 4.90 -7.58
N TRP A 66 7.47 3.59 -7.43
CA TRP A 66 7.72 2.70 -8.55
C TRP A 66 6.43 2.45 -9.33
N THR A 67 6.37 2.97 -10.55
CA THR A 67 5.24 2.80 -11.46
C THR A 67 5.63 1.89 -12.62
N ARG A 68 4.63 1.47 -13.40
CA ARG A 68 4.86 0.72 -14.65
C ARG A 68 5.77 1.46 -15.66
N GLN A 69 5.87 2.79 -15.56
CA GLN A 69 6.68 3.63 -16.45
C GLN A 69 8.03 4.04 -15.81
N GLY A 70 8.39 3.47 -14.66
CA GLY A 70 9.55 3.86 -13.87
C GLY A 70 9.18 4.68 -12.64
N GLN A 71 10.17 5.29 -12.01
CA GLN A 71 9.96 6.07 -10.79
C GLN A 71 9.29 7.41 -11.11
N ARG A 72 8.24 7.76 -10.35
CA ARG A 72 7.57 9.06 -10.40
C ARG A 72 7.42 9.60 -8.98
N ALA A 73 7.52 10.92 -8.81
CA ALA A 73 7.31 11.53 -7.51
C ALA A 73 5.86 11.35 -7.05
N ILE A 74 5.65 11.05 -5.77
CA ILE A 74 4.33 10.71 -5.20
C ILE A 74 3.28 11.81 -5.40
N ASP A 75 3.71 13.07 -5.39
CA ASP A 75 2.87 14.25 -5.61
C ASP A 75 2.48 14.50 -7.08
N THR A 76 3.05 13.71 -8.00
CA THR A 76 2.69 13.71 -9.43
C THR A 76 1.84 12.50 -9.82
N ILE A 77 1.65 11.54 -8.90
CA ILE A 77 0.81 10.36 -9.13
C ILE A 77 -0.65 10.79 -9.18
N ARG A 78 -1.41 10.19 -10.08
CA ARG A 78 -2.83 10.44 -10.29
C ARG A 78 -3.62 9.15 -10.16
N VAL A 79 -4.91 9.28 -9.88
CA VAL A 79 -5.84 8.15 -9.94
C VAL A 79 -5.77 7.49 -11.33
N GLY A 80 -5.77 6.17 -11.37
CA GLY A 80 -5.60 5.38 -12.59
C GLY A 80 -4.14 5.17 -13.02
N ASP A 81 -3.16 5.86 -12.42
CA ASP A 81 -1.75 5.45 -12.55
C ASP A 81 -1.56 4.04 -11.96
N VAL A 82 -0.58 3.31 -12.49
CA VAL A 82 -0.35 1.92 -12.11
C VAL A 82 0.99 1.79 -11.38
N VAL A 83 0.93 1.38 -10.12
CA VAL A 83 2.09 1.25 -9.22
C VAL A 83 2.47 -0.21 -9.01
N LEU A 84 3.76 -0.45 -8.78
CA LEU A 84 4.27 -1.77 -8.45
C LEU A 84 3.88 -2.10 -7.01
N THR A 85 3.32 -3.29 -6.81
CA THR A 85 2.85 -3.83 -5.53
C THR A 85 3.42 -5.23 -5.32
N GLN A 86 3.30 -5.75 -4.10
CA GLN A 86 3.76 -7.09 -3.75
C GLN A 86 2.70 -7.81 -2.90
N GLU A 87 2.32 -9.01 -3.31
CA GLU A 87 1.38 -9.84 -2.56
C GLU A 87 1.99 -10.29 -1.23
N SER A 88 1.30 -10.02 -0.11
CA SER A 88 1.81 -10.24 1.25
C SER A 88 2.03 -11.71 1.63
N GLU A 89 1.31 -12.64 0.98
CA GLU A 89 1.39 -14.08 1.27
C GLU A 89 2.39 -14.79 0.36
N THR A 90 2.35 -14.52 -0.94
CA THR A 90 3.18 -15.23 -1.94
C THR A 90 4.49 -14.50 -2.25
N GLY A 91 4.57 -13.20 -1.94
CA GLY A 91 5.67 -12.33 -2.31
C GLY A 91 5.68 -11.96 -3.80
N THR A 92 4.65 -12.30 -4.57
CA THR A 92 4.65 -12.06 -6.01
C THR A 92 4.45 -10.58 -6.32
N LEU A 93 5.25 -10.04 -7.25
CA LEU A 93 5.10 -8.67 -7.73
C LEU A 93 3.90 -8.52 -8.67
N ARG A 94 3.17 -7.42 -8.51
CA ARG A 94 1.96 -7.08 -9.27
C ARG A 94 1.93 -5.60 -9.60
N PHE A 95 1.02 -5.23 -10.49
CA PHE A 95 0.81 -3.85 -10.89
C PHE A 95 -0.66 -3.51 -10.66
N ASP A 96 -0.93 -2.64 -9.70
CA ASP A 96 -2.28 -2.26 -9.31
C ASP A 96 -2.56 -0.80 -9.64
N PRO A 97 -3.82 -0.46 -9.99
CA PRO A 97 -4.22 0.92 -10.18
C PRO A 97 -4.26 1.66 -8.84
N VAL A 98 -3.89 2.93 -8.88
CA VAL A 98 -4.16 3.90 -7.82
C VAL A 98 -5.65 4.25 -7.87
N LEU A 99 -6.34 4.02 -6.75
CA LEU A 99 -7.77 4.28 -6.59
C LEU A 99 -8.05 5.68 -6.00
N ALA A 100 -7.13 6.18 -5.17
CA ALA A 100 -7.20 7.54 -4.62
C ALA A 100 -5.81 8.10 -4.34
N VAL A 101 -5.69 9.43 -4.40
CA VAL A 101 -4.48 10.17 -4.03
C VAL A 101 -4.82 11.13 -2.91
N PHE A 102 -4.01 11.13 -1.84
CA PHE A 102 -4.23 11.97 -0.66
C PHE A 102 -3.20 13.08 -0.62
N HIS A 103 -3.68 14.33 -0.60
CA HIS A 103 -2.88 15.53 -0.45
C HIS A 103 -3.19 16.14 0.92
N ASN A 104 -2.36 15.86 1.92
CA ASN A 104 -2.63 16.22 3.30
C ASN A 104 -1.86 17.47 3.74
N LYS A 105 -2.40 18.15 4.75
CA LYS A 105 -1.78 19.33 5.36
C LYS A 105 -0.39 19.00 5.91
N PRO A 106 0.47 20.02 6.12
CA PRO A 106 1.77 19.80 6.71
C PRO A 106 1.74 19.01 8.02
N ALA A 107 2.58 17.98 8.12
CA ALA A 107 2.69 17.11 9.28
C ALA A 107 4.16 16.87 9.65
N PRO A 108 4.48 16.59 10.93
CA PRO A 108 5.81 16.16 11.33
C PRO A 108 6.23 14.86 10.61
N THR A 109 7.48 14.81 10.17
CA THR A 109 8.05 13.65 9.47
C THR A 109 9.27 13.10 10.20
N LEU A 110 9.71 11.93 9.77
CA LEU A 110 10.96 11.26 10.06
C LEU A 110 11.75 11.14 8.77
N GLN A 111 13.07 11.05 8.90
CA GLN A 111 13.97 10.62 7.84
C GLN A 111 14.47 9.21 8.18
N ILE A 112 14.22 8.26 7.27
CA ILE A 112 14.69 6.87 7.40
C ILE A 112 15.78 6.65 6.36
N GLN A 113 17.01 6.49 6.83
CA GLN A 113 18.17 6.20 5.99
C GLN A 113 18.37 4.68 5.88
N LEU A 114 18.60 4.21 4.66
CA LEU A 114 18.94 2.83 4.36
C LEU A 114 20.43 2.68 4.02
N ASP A 115 20.94 1.46 3.98
CA ASP A 115 22.33 1.14 3.61
C ASP A 115 22.56 0.99 2.10
N ASP A 116 21.65 1.54 1.30
CA ASP A 116 21.67 1.52 -0.17
C ASP A 116 22.44 2.70 -0.80
N GLY A 117 22.87 3.67 0.02
CA GLY A 117 23.52 4.89 -0.45
C GLY A 117 22.59 5.90 -1.13
N CYS A 118 21.26 5.67 -1.05
CA CYS A 118 20.23 6.56 -1.58
C CYS A 118 19.86 7.65 -0.57
N GLU A 119 19.11 8.65 -1.03
CA GLU A 119 18.54 9.67 -0.14
C GLU A 119 17.55 9.07 0.87
N PRO A 120 17.45 9.60 2.10
CA PRO A 120 16.52 9.10 3.10
C PRO A 120 15.06 9.19 2.65
N LEU A 121 14.24 8.21 3.04
CA LEU A 121 12.79 8.34 2.91
C LEU A 121 12.27 9.35 3.94
N VAL A 122 11.48 10.31 3.46
CA VAL A 122 10.80 11.31 4.29
C VAL A 122 9.37 10.85 4.54
N VAL A 123 9.04 10.52 5.78
CA VAL A 123 7.80 9.78 6.09
C VAL A 123 7.19 10.20 7.42
N THR A 124 5.87 10.20 7.54
CA THR A 124 5.20 10.36 8.83
C THR A 124 5.45 9.15 9.75
N GLY A 125 5.45 9.38 11.07
CA GLY A 125 5.85 8.34 12.02
C GLY A 125 4.99 7.07 12.03
N ILE A 126 3.72 7.14 11.63
CA ILE A 126 2.83 5.96 11.65
C ILE A 126 2.76 5.20 10.32
N HIS A 127 3.42 5.70 9.28
CA HIS A 127 3.41 5.03 7.97
C HIS A 127 4.11 3.68 8.08
N ARG A 128 3.60 2.66 7.39
CA ARG A 128 4.05 1.29 7.61
C ARG A 128 5.01 0.82 6.54
N PHE A 129 6.05 0.13 7.00
CA PHE A 129 7.05 -0.54 6.21
C PHE A 129 6.95 -2.05 6.47
N TRP A 130 7.30 -2.85 5.48
CA TRP A 130 7.42 -4.29 5.67
C TRP A 130 8.76 -4.64 6.33
N LEU A 131 8.71 -5.08 7.59
CA LEU A 131 9.85 -5.61 8.32
C LEU A 131 10.03 -7.09 7.96
N ALA A 132 11.23 -7.44 7.47
CA ALA A 132 11.49 -8.76 6.91
C ALA A 132 11.15 -9.89 7.90
N GLY A 133 10.34 -10.85 7.45
CA GLY A 133 9.90 -12.01 8.22
C GLY A 133 8.92 -11.70 9.36
N LYS A 134 8.50 -10.43 9.53
CA LYS A 134 7.61 -9.98 10.61
C LYS A 134 6.35 -9.28 10.11
N GLY A 135 6.37 -8.70 8.91
CA GLY A 135 5.25 -7.96 8.33
C GLY A 135 5.28 -6.46 8.68
N TRP A 136 4.11 -5.84 8.79
CA TRP A 136 3.99 -4.38 8.88
C TRP A 136 4.45 -3.79 10.22
N VAL A 137 5.38 -2.82 10.17
CA VAL A 137 5.85 -2.02 11.32
C VAL A 137 5.71 -0.53 11.01
N MET A 138 5.39 0.30 12.01
CA MET A 138 5.34 1.75 11.81
C MET A 138 6.75 2.34 11.67
N GLY A 139 6.90 3.41 10.88
CA GLY A 139 8.19 4.06 10.65
C GLY A 139 8.85 4.59 11.92
N ARG A 140 8.07 5.04 12.91
CA ARG A 140 8.57 5.48 14.22
C ARG A 140 9.07 4.35 15.11
N ASP A 141 8.69 3.11 14.81
CA ASP A 141 9.08 1.92 15.57
C ASP A 141 10.28 1.21 14.92
N LEU A 142 10.72 1.67 13.74
CA LEU A 142 11.97 1.21 13.12
C LEU A 142 13.19 1.74 13.88
N SER A 143 14.21 0.90 13.98
CA SER A 143 15.49 1.20 14.63
C SER A 143 16.66 0.84 13.71
N PRO A 144 17.82 1.50 13.87
CA PRO A 144 19.05 1.09 13.20
C PRO A 144 19.34 -0.40 13.42
N GLY A 145 19.58 -1.13 12.33
CA GLY A 145 19.76 -2.58 12.35
C GLY A 145 18.57 -3.37 11.81
N ASP A 146 17.36 -2.81 11.85
CA ASP A 146 16.18 -3.44 11.26
C ASP A 146 16.35 -3.62 9.74
N ARG A 147 15.78 -4.71 9.21
CA ARG A 147 15.83 -5.02 7.78
C ARG A 147 14.43 -4.92 7.19
N ILE A 148 14.23 -3.95 6.31
CA ILE A 148 12.96 -3.77 5.61
C ILE A 148 13.03 -4.39 4.22
N ARG A 149 11.88 -4.79 3.68
CA ARG A 149 11.77 -5.29 2.31
C ARG A 149 11.97 -4.16 1.31
N THR A 150 12.79 -4.43 0.30
CA THR A 150 12.98 -3.56 -0.86
C THR A 150 12.91 -4.34 -2.17
N LEU A 151 12.88 -3.66 -3.32
CA LEU A 151 12.95 -4.32 -4.63
C LEU A 151 14.27 -5.08 -4.84
N GLY A 152 15.36 -4.63 -4.19
CA GLY A 152 16.65 -5.32 -4.16
C GLY A 152 16.73 -6.49 -3.18
N GLY A 153 15.63 -6.86 -2.53
CA GLY A 153 15.57 -7.88 -1.49
C GLY A 153 15.32 -7.27 -0.11
N GLN A 154 16.36 -6.92 0.62
CA GLN A 154 16.25 -6.26 1.92
C GLN A 154 17.30 -5.16 2.04
N ALA A 155 16.92 -4.06 2.69
CA ALA A 155 17.85 -3.00 3.08
C ALA A 155 17.84 -2.84 4.59
N ARG A 156 18.99 -2.52 5.17
CA ARG A 156 19.13 -2.25 6.60
C ARG A 156 18.88 -0.78 6.87
N VAL A 157 18.04 -0.49 7.86
CA VAL A 157 17.89 0.85 8.41
C VAL A 157 19.20 1.22 9.11
N THR A 158 19.82 2.33 8.70
CA THR A 158 21.07 2.83 9.30
C THR A 158 20.82 3.99 10.25
N ALA A 159 19.78 4.79 10.02
CA ALA A 159 19.38 5.87 10.91
C ALA A 159 17.86 6.14 10.79
N VAL A 160 17.28 6.57 11.90
CA VAL A 160 15.94 7.18 11.96
C VAL A 160 16.08 8.49 12.72
N SER A 161 15.76 9.61 12.08
CA SER A 161 15.91 10.95 12.67
C SER A 161 14.66 11.81 12.44
N PRO A 162 14.43 12.85 13.25
CA PRO A 162 13.37 13.82 12.98
C PRO A 162 13.55 14.49 11.61
N GLY A 163 12.45 14.62 10.86
CA GLY A 163 12.37 15.40 9.64
C GLY A 163 11.64 16.74 9.84
N SER A 164 11.47 17.50 8.78
CA SER A 164 10.72 18.77 8.80
C SER A 164 9.21 18.55 8.78
N VAL A 165 8.47 19.54 9.26
CA VAL A 165 7.01 19.65 9.03
C VAL A 165 6.80 20.11 7.59
N GLN A 166 6.09 19.33 6.78
CA GLN A 166 5.88 19.62 5.35
C GLN A 166 4.59 18.96 4.83
N PRO A 167 4.01 19.43 3.71
CA PRO A 167 2.90 18.73 3.05
C PRO A 167 3.24 17.26 2.79
N VAL A 168 2.25 16.39 2.98
CA VAL A 168 2.46 14.94 2.88
C VAL A 168 1.41 14.27 2.00
N PHE A 169 1.81 13.17 1.38
CA PHE A 169 1.07 12.47 0.35
C PHE A 169 0.94 10.99 0.66
N ASN A 170 -0.18 10.37 0.30
CA ASN A 170 -0.32 8.93 0.30
C ASN A 170 -1.22 8.48 -0.86
N LEU A 171 -1.25 7.19 -1.12
CA LEU A 171 -2.05 6.56 -2.16
C LEU A 171 -3.01 5.56 -1.49
N GLU A 172 -4.16 5.33 -2.11
CA GLU A 172 -4.92 4.10 -1.93
C GLU A 172 -4.77 3.30 -3.23
N VAL A 173 -4.31 2.07 -3.10
CA VAL A 173 -3.97 1.19 -4.22
C VAL A 173 -4.97 0.05 -4.23
N GLY A 174 -5.22 -0.53 -5.41
CA GLY A 174 -6.24 -1.57 -5.60
C GLY A 174 -6.06 -2.82 -4.74
N GLU A 175 -5.68 -3.93 -5.38
CA GLU A 175 -5.84 -5.26 -4.79
C GLU A 175 -4.93 -5.52 -3.60
N HIS A 176 -3.64 -5.13 -3.68
CA HIS A 176 -2.65 -5.55 -2.69
C HIS A 176 -2.40 -4.53 -1.57
N GLN A 177 -3.02 -3.35 -1.60
CA GLN A 177 -2.97 -2.33 -0.53
C GLN A 177 -1.56 -1.90 -0.10
N ASN A 178 -0.58 -2.04 -0.99
CA ASN A 178 0.80 -1.66 -0.76
C ASN A 178 1.41 -1.16 -2.06
N PHE A 179 2.57 -0.52 -1.96
CA PHE A 179 3.36 -0.11 -3.12
C PHE A 179 4.83 0.03 -2.75
N PHE A 180 5.67 0.28 -3.75
CA PHE A 180 7.10 0.52 -3.53
C PHE A 180 7.46 2.01 -3.61
N ALA A 181 8.07 2.51 -2.52
CA ALA A 181 8.45 3.91 -2.35
C ALA A 181 9.97 4.09 -2.11
N GLY A 182 10.51 5.25 -2.46
CA GLY A 182 11.94 5.55 -2.38
C GLY A 182 12.77 4.94 -3.52
N GLN A 183 14.03 5.38 -3.62
CA GLN A 183 14.93 4.96 -4.71
C GLN A 183 15.22 3.46 -4.70
N ALA A 184 15.42 2.85 -3.53
CA ALA A 184 15.56 1.40 -3.41
C ALA A 184 14.23 0.62 -3.52
N GLY A 185 13.10 1.33 -3.55
CA GLY A 185 11.77 0.73 -3.56
C GLY A 185 11.52 -0.08 -2.29
N ALA A 186 11.35 0.60 -1.16
CA ALA A 186 10.86 0.00 0.08
C ALA A 186 9.39 -0.38 -0.05
N LEU A 187 9.02 -1.57 0.42
CA LEU A 187 7.63 -2.03 0.45
C LEU A 187 6.87 -1.36 1.59
N VAL A 188 5.85 -0.59 1.23
CA VAL A 188 5.10 0.28 2.15
C VAL A 188 3.60 0.10 1.98
N HIS A 189 2.86 0.28 3.08
CA HIS A 189 1.41 0.14 3.05
C HIS A 189 0.73 1.40 2.51
N ASP A 190 -0.38 1.22 1.82
CA ASP A 190 -1.21 2.34 1.34
C ASP A 190 -2.01 3.01 2.48
N ASN A 191 -2.94 3.90 2.14
CA ASN A 191 -3.77 4.65 3.09
C ASN A 191 -4.96 3.86 3.68
N SER A 192 -5.05 2.56 3.44
CA SER A 192 -6.13 1.71 3.97
C SER A 192 -5.81 1.18 5.38
N LEU A 193 -6.78 0.48 5.97
CA LEU A 193 -6.59 -0.18 7.26
C LEU A 193 -5.63 -1.36 7.09
N VAL A 194 -4.70 -1.49 8.03
CA VAL A 194 -3.69 -2.55 7.96
C VAL A 194 -4.20 -3.78 8.67
N GLU A 195 -4.35 -4.85 7.92
CA GLU A 195 -4.65 -6.17 8.45
C GLU A 195 -3.37 -6.85 8.95
N PRO A 196 -3.42 -7.57 10.09
CA PRO A 196 -2.30 -8.39 10.53
C PRO A 196 -1.99 -9.48 9.49
N VAL A 197 -0.72 -9.61 9.10
CA VAL A 197 -0.27 -10.70 8.23
C VAL A 197 0.17 -11.87 9.12
N SER A 198 -0.58 -12.96 9.11
CA SER A 198 -0.27 -14.17 9.89
C SER A 198 0.92 -14.96 9.35
N HIS A 199 1.11 -14.93 8.02
CA HIS A 199 2.17 -15.64 7.31
C HIS A 199 2.88 -14.70 6.33
N PRO A 200 3.83 -13.87 6.79
CA PRO A 200 4.63 -13.02 5.91
C PRO A 200 5.32 -13.87 4.83
N PHE A 201 5.24 -13.46 3.56
CA PHE A 201 5.85 -14.21 2.44
C PHE A 201 7.36 -14.47 2.60
N ASP A 202 8.05 -13.67 3.42
CA ASP A 202 9.48 -13.78 3.70
C ASP A 202 9.77 -14.26 5.13
N GLN A 203 8.79 -14.85 5.80
CA GLN A 203 8.98 -15.56 7.06
C GLN A 203 9.87 -16.79 6.79
N GLN A 204 11.06 -16.81 7.39
CA GLN A 204 11.84 -18.05 7.44
C GLN A 204 11.20 -18.98 8.46
N GLU A 205 10.93 -20.22 8.08
CA GLU A 205 10.64 -21.26 9.07
C GLU A 205 11.84 -21.36 10.01
N GLU A 206 11.61 -21.21 11.32
CA GLU A 206 12.65 -21.42 12.33
C GLU A 206 13.11 -22.89 12.29
N GLY A 207 14.14 -23.17 11.49
CA GLY A 207 15.11 -24.25 11.67
C GLY A 207 14.61 -25.69 11.77
N LEU A 208 14.48 -26.38 10.63
CA LEU A 208 14.97 -27.77 10.51
C LEU A 208 16.48 -27.75 10.18
N ALA A 209 17.27 -27.17 11.08
CA ALA A 209 18.72 -27.20 10.97
C ALA A 209 19.26 -28.55 11.48
N ALA A 210 19.80 -29.33 10.53
CA ALA A 210 20.90 -30.26 10.72
C ALA A 210 20.77 -31.28 11.88
N ARG A 211 20.10 -32.40 11.59
CA ARG A 211 20.42 -33.70 12.20
C ARG A 211 21.85 -34.05 11.78
N ARG A 212 22.84 -33.55 12.54
CA ARG A 212 24.24 -33.96 12.43
C ARG A 212 24.31 -35.46 12.69
N ILE A 213 24.61 -36.22 11.65
CA ILE A 213 25.27 -37.52 11.79
C ILE A 213 26.61 -37.21 12.45
N ARG A 214 26.81 -37.69 13.68
CA ARG A 214 28.15 -37.84 14.27
C ARG A 214 28.62 -39.28 13.99
N PRO A 215 29.93 -39.47 13.76
CA PRO A 215 30.50 -40.72 13.26
C PRO A 215 30.33 -41.90 14.21
#